data_AF-A0A8B8CU07-F1
#
_entry.id   AF-A0A8B8CU07-F1
#
_cell.length_a   1.000
_cell.length_b   1.000
_cell.length_c   1.000
_cell.angle_alpha   90.00
_cell.angle_beta   90.00
_cell.angle_gamma   90.00
#
_symmetry.space_group_name_H-M   'P 1'
#
loop_
_entity.id
_entity.type
_entity.pdbx_description
1 polymer ?
#
loop_
_entity_poly.entity_id
_entity_poly.type
_entity_poly.pdbx_seq_one_letter_code
_entity_poly.pdbx_strand_id
1 'polypeptide(L)'
;MLTLNDTDKLEWWVRFRNPKDILENHPTFLVAEVYMIINSLLCLCHALRNGGRYKWLWLTCILQGLTTEMVSYFLPDIDNFWHAQGMVMFAGQRLPLYIMVLYTFFYYTAVVGVSHLRLPWWAEPFAVGISVVLIDLPYDIMGIKLLWWTWHDTDPNIYDRHYWVPWTSYYFHATFSAGMTFVFYGVHKLLAKREEKLQSIGFVKEALACLLAGVLGMPLGVIQFLPVYHPLHDSNKIHTEVCVFLQMAVYVMIAWAGDRKAAIKRHELQGKEKEKKKKFQFNEIMLALLIHYFVYVFLVFTAKPEKQVSYGMHETIGPCQETTPVYTAFGHVLEKHKYLCVEKYDEAVFDFHCAKNLPKPGESWYTICGTKYPNHLEYIVIVCGACLFGMSYYWQLLGCSGTQPTGSVSKSSTSGPQSSGSGSQSSGSGSKPSESGQKSPGGKGKKKKQH
;
A
#
# COMPACT_ATOMS: atom_id res chain seq x y z
N MET A 1 -12.20 -16.63 29.19
CA MET A 1 -10.87 -15.97 29.21
C MET A 1 -10.05 -16.70 30.27
N LEU A 2 -9.28 -17.72 29.87
CA LEU A 2 -8.54 -18.59 30.78
C LEU A 2 -7.43 -17.80 31.47
N THR A 3 -7.22 -18.05 32.76
CA THR A 3 -6.11 -17.53 33.58
C THR A 3 -4.78 -18.11 33.07
N LEU A 4 -4.24 -17.52 32.01
CA LEU A 4 -2.89 -17.77 31.53
C LEU A 4 -1.88 -17.24 32.57
N ASN A 5 -0.78 -17.96 32.81
CA ASN A 5 0.33 -17.41 33.60
C ASN A 5 0.94 -16.22 32.86
N ASP A 6 1.64 -15.32 33.57
CA ASP A 6 2.13 -14.08 32.97
C ASP A 6 3.13 -14.32 31.82
N THR A 7 3.87 -15.42 31.85
CA THR A 7 4.71 -15.88 30.73
C THR A 7 3.87 -16.25 29.51
N ASP A 8 2.79 -17.02 29.69
CA ASP A 8 1.89 -17.42 28.60
C ASP A 8 1.16 -16.21 28.00
N LYS A 9 0.84 -15.19 28.81
CA LYS A 9 0.28 -13.92 28.33
C LYS A 9 1.27 -13.16 27.46
N LEU A 10 2.54 -13.08 27.88
CA LEU A 10 3.56 -12.39 27.12
C LEU A 10 3.85 -13.10 25.78
N GLU A 11 3.95 -14.43 25.82
CA GLU A 11 4.16 -15.26 24.61
C GLU A 11 3.00 -15.16 23.62
N TRP A 12 1.77 -14.95 24.10
CA TRP A 12 0.64 -14.67 23.23
C TRP A 12 0.80 -13.31 22.51
N TRP A 13 1.30 -12.28 23.19
CA TRP A 13 1.49 -10.96 22.57
C TRP A 13 2.65 -10.92 21.59
N VAL A 14 3.80 -11.47 21.97
CA VAL A 14 5.03 -11.45 21.17
C VAL A 14 5.87 -12.69 21.41
N ARG A 15 6.36 -13.29 20.33
CA ARG A 15 7.31 -14.40 20.36
C ARG A 15 8.48 -14.13 19.43
N PHE A 16 9.67 -14.44 19.90
CA PHE A 16 10.91 -14.32 19.15
C PHE A 16 11.42 -15.68 18.73
N ARG A 17 11.96 -15.76 17.50
CA ARG A 17 12.61 -16.96 16.96
C ARG A 17 14.03 -16.63 16.52
N ASN A 18 14.93 -17.60 16.67
CA ASN A 18 16.31 -17.42 16.20
C ASN A 18 16.34 -17.38 14.66
N PRO A 19 16.89 -16.32 14.04
CA PRO A 19 17.01 -16.21 12.59
C PRO A 19 17.79 -17.37 11.95
N LYS A 20 18.72 -18.00 12.68
CA LYS A 20 19.49 -19.14 12.20
C LYS A 20 18.57 -20.33 11.86
N ASP A 21 17.57 -20.60 12.69
CA ASP A 21 16.63 -21.71 12.47
C ASP A 21 15.78 -21.48 11.22
N ILE A 22 15.43 -20.21 10.95
CA ILE A 22 14.70 -19.81 9.74
C ILE A 22 15.61 -19.93 8.52
N LEU A 23 16.86 -19.51 8.61
CA LEU A 23 17.82 -19.61 7.51
C LEU A 23 18.08 -21.06 7.08
N GLU A 24 18.13 -21.99 8.02
CA GLU A 24 18.38 -23.41 7.75
C GLU A 24 17.20 -24.11 7.07
N ASN A 25 15.97 -23.76 7.42
CA ASN A 25 14.76 -24.47 6.98
C ASN A 25 13.95 -23.70 5.91
N HIS A 26 13.98 -22.38 5.96
CA HIS A 26 13.13 -21.49 5.17
C HIS A 26 13.85 -20.19 4.77
N PRO A 27 15.02 -20.28 4.11
CA PRO A 27 15.91 -19.14 3.88
C PRO A 27 15.25 -18.00 3.09
N THR A 28 14.36 -18.33 2.16
CA THR A 28 13.66 -17.32 1.34
C THR A 28 12.69 -16.48 2.16
N PHE A 29 12.11 -17.06 3.21
CA PHE A 29 11.23 -16.34 4.12
C PHE A 29 12.01 -15.34 4.98
N LEU A 30 13.20 -15.72 5.45
CA LEU A 30 14.08 -14.77 6.16
C LEU A 30 14.49 -13.60 5.27
N VAL A 31 14.79 -13.87 3.98
CA VAL A 31 15.03 -12.79 3.00
C VAL A 31 13.81 -11.87 2.94
N ALA A 32 12.60 -12.45 2.86
CA ALA A 32 11.35 -11.70 2.82
C ALA A 32 11.17 -10.77 4.03
N GLU A 33 11.40 -11.29 5.23
CA GLU A 33 11.31 -10.50 6.46
C GLU A 33 12.27 -9.30 6.44
N VAL A 34 13.55 -9.56 6.12
CA VAL A 34 14.60 -8.54 6.18
C VAL A 34 14.38 -7.45 5.15
N TYR A 35 14.12 -7.79 3.88
CA TYR A 35 13.98 -6.76 2.85
C TYR A 35 12.69 -5.94 3.04
N MET A 36 11.59 -6.56 3.52
CA MET A 36 10.34 -5.84 3.78
C MET A 36 10.52 -4.79 4.88
N ILE A 37 11.26 -5.13 5.95
CA ILE A 37 11.63 -4.19 7.00
C ILE A 37 12.50 -3.05 6.43
N ILE A 38 13.51 -3.36 5.61
CA ILE A 38 14.35 -2.34 4.96
C ILE A 38 13.50 -1.38 4.11
N ASN A 39 12.59 -1.90 3.28
CA ASN A 39 11.73 -1.08 2.43
C ASN A 39 10.75 -0.21 3.23
N SER A 40 10.22 -0.73 4.33
CA SER A 40 9.41 0.06 5.28
C SER A 40 10.20 1.21 5.90
N LEU A 41 11.44 0.95 6.33
CA LEU A 41 12.33 1.98 6.89
C LEU A 41 12.70 3.04 5.86
N LEU A 42 12.93 2.66 4.60
CA LEU A 42 13.11 3.61 3.49
C LEU A 42 11.88 4.51 3.31
N CYS A 43 10.67 3.94 3.39
CA CYS A 43 9.43 4.70 3.35
C CYS A 43 9.28 5.65 4.56
N LEU A 44 9.70 5.22 5.75
CA LEU A 44 9.72 6.06 6.94
C LEU A 44 10.71 7.22 6.80
N CYS A 45 11.93 6.97 6.31
CA CYS A 45 12.93 8.01 6.01
C CYS A 45 12.37 9.06 5.05
N HIS A 46 11.73 8.61 3.97
CA HIS A 46 11.03 9.50 3.05
C HIS A 46 9.92 10.30 3.74
N ALA A 47 9.12 9.65 4.59
CA ALA A 47 8.02 10.28 5.30
C ALA A 47 8.48 11.38 6.27
N LEU A 48 9.56 11.11 7.01
CA LEU A 48 10.16 12.06 7.94
C LEU A 48 10.84 13.21 7.20
N ARG A 49 11.56 12.92 6.10
CA ARG A 49 12.25 13.93 5.29
C ARG A 49 11.28 14.92 4.63
N ASN A 50 10.14 14.45 4.14
CA ASN A 50 9.14 15.30 3.48
C ASN A 50 8.17 15.99 4.47
N GLY A 51 8.04 15.46 5.69
CA GLY A 51 7.21 16.06 6.74
C GLY A 51 5.72 16.07 6.41
N GLY A 52 4.98 17.07 6.92
CA GLY A 52 3.55 17.23 6.64
C GLY A 52 2.72 16.01 7.02
N ARG A 53 1.85 15.58 6.08
CA ARG A 53 0.99 14.39 6.24
C ARG A 53 1.69 13.07 5.90
N TYR A 54 2.92 13.09 5.36
CA TYR A 54 3.60 11.85 4.99
C TYR A 54 3.86 10.93 6.19
N LYS A 55 4.25 11.48 7.34
CA LYS A 55 4.39 10.69 8.58
C LYS A 55 3.07 10.06 9.04
N TRP A 56 1.97 10.80 8.89
CA TRP A 56 0.64 10.33 9.25
C TRP A 56 0.14 9.26 8.29
N LEU A 57 0.44 9.42 7.00
CA LEU A 57 0.16 8.40 5.98
C LEU A 57 0.90 7.10 6.28
N TRP A 58 2.20 7.17 6.64
CA TRP A 58 2.97 5.98 7.02
C TRP A 58 2.37 5.27 8.24
N LEU A 59 2.00 6.03 9.29
CA LEU A 59 1.29 5.49 10.45
C LEU A 59 -0.09 4.91 10.10
N THR A 60 -0.82 5.56 9.18
CA THR A 60 -2.13 5.08 8.69
C THR A 60 -1.98 3.73 8.02
N CYS A 61 -0.90 3.51 7.27
CA CYS A 61 -0.63 2.21 6.63
C CYS A 61 -0.41 1.10 7.67
N ILE A 62 0.27 1.38 8.80
CA ILE A 62 0.39 0.42 9.92
C ILE A 62 -0.99 0.09 10.50
N LEU A 63 -1.78 1.12 10.82
CA LEU A 63 -3.10 0.94 11.42
C LEU A 63 -4.05 0.17 10.49
N GLN A 64 -3.99 0.45 9.20
CA GLN A 64 -4.75 -0.27 8.17
C GLN A 64 -4.34 -1.74 8.11
N GLY A 65 -3.03 -2.03 8.10
CA GLY A 65 -2.53 -3.39 8.12
C GLY A 65 -2.97 -4.14 9.36
N LEU A 66 -2.74 -3.56 10.55
CA LEU A 66 -3.18 -4.13 11.82
C LEU A 66 -4.69 -4.40 11.84
N THR A 67 -5.51 -3.47 11.37
CA THR A 67 -6.96 -3.68 11.33
C THR A 67 -7.31 -4.83 10.39
N THR A 68 -6.72 -4.87 9.19
CA THR A 68 -7.01 -5.89 8.17
C THR A 68 -6.63 -7.29 8.66
N GLU A 69 -5.42 -7.45 9.19
CA GLU A 69 -4.91 -8.73 9.68
C GLU A 69 -5.68 -9.22 10.92
N MET A 70 -5.92 -8.34 11.90
CA MET A 70 -6.66 -8.71 13.11
C MET A 70 -8.10 -9.13 12.78
N VAL A 71 -8.77 -8.42 11.89
CA VAL A 71 -10.11 -8.80 11.44
C VAL A 71 -10.07 -10.17 10.75
N SER A 72 -9.07 -10.40 9.88
CA SER A 72 -8.90 -11.68 9.16
C SER A 72 -8.63 -12.86 10.10
N TYR A 73 -7.86 -12.68 11.17
CA TYR A 73 -7.52 -13.78 12.10
C TYR A 73 -8.60 -14.08 13.14
N PHE A 74 -9.44 -13.11 13.48
CA PHE A 74 -10.39 -13.24 14.60
C PHE A 74 -11.86 -13.36 14.16
N LEU A 75 -12.17 -13.20 12.87
CA LEU A 75 -13.49 -13.53 12.32
C LEU A 75 -13.43 -14.88 11.59
N PRO A 76 -14.11 -15.93 12.08
CA PRO A 76 -14.02 -17.28 11.51
C PRO A 76 -14.36 -17.40 10.02
N ASP A 77 -15.26 -16.54 9.51
CA ASP A 77 -15.68 -16.56 8.11
C ASP A 77 -14.58 -16.09 7.14
N ILE A 78 -13.57 -15.36 7.63
CA ILE A 78 -12.48 -14.80 6.82
C ILE A 78 -11.09 -15.24 7.30
N ASP A 79 -11.04 -16.14 8.29
CA ASP A 79 -9.81 -16.83 8.70
C ASP A 79 -9.46 -17.89 7.65
N ASN A 80 -8.70 -17.48 6.63
CA ASN A 80 -8.45 -18.29 5.45
C ASN A 80 -6.97 -18.31 4.99
N PHE A 81 -6.04 -17.84 5.82
CA PHE A 81 -4.60 -17.96 5.58
C PHE A 81 -3.77 -18.11 6.85
N TRP A 82 -2.56 -18.66 6.67
CA TRP A 82 -1.60 -18.90 7.75
C TRP A 82 -0.19 -18.53 7.31
N HIS A 83 0.45 -17.62 8.05
CA HIS A 83 1.83 -17.22 7.76
C HIS A 83 2.86 -18.20 8.33
N ALA A 84 3.98 -18.32 7.60
CA ALA A 84 5.19 -18.92 8.13
C ALA A 84 5.72 -18.16 9.36
N GLN A 85 6.49 -18.87 10.19
CA GLN A 85 6.90 -18.39 11.51
C GLN A 85 8.21 -17.63 11.45
N GLY A 86 8.11 -16.30 11.58
CA GLY A 86 9.21 -15.34 11.44
C GLY A 86 10.03 -15.09 12.69
N MET A 87 10.97 -14.15 12.58
CA MET A 87 11.85 -13.71 13.67
C MET A 87 11.06 -13.11 14.83
N VAL A 88 10.02 -12.33 14.50
CA VAL A 88 9.15 -11.66 15.47
C VAL A 88 7.71 -11.92 15.05
N MET A 89 6.97 -12.59 15.93
CA MET A 89 5.59 -12.97 15.73
C MET A 89 4.72 -12.33 16.82
N PHE A 90 3.52 -11.89 16.47
CA PHE A 90 2.53 -11.30 17.37
C PHE A 90 1.21 -12.08 17.34
N ALA A 91 0.33 -11.77 18.30
CA ALA A 91 -1.06 -12.24 18.35
C ALA A 91 -1.21 -13.76 18.23
N GLY A 92 -0.65 -14.50 19.19
CA GLY A 92 -0.68 -15.96 19.22
C GLY A 92 0.09 -16.59 18.06
N GLN A 93 1.12 -15.89 17.57
CA GLN A 93 1.93 -16.27 16.42
C GLN A 93 1.18 -16.34 15.08
N ARG A 94 0.12 -15.53 14.94
CA ARG A 94 -0.61 -15.33 13.68
C ARG A 94 0.01 -14.23 12.82
N LEU A 95 0.58 -13.19 13.45
CA LEU A 95 0.99 -11.96 12.78
C LEU A 95 2.52 -11.78 12.79
N PRO A 96 3.22 -12.07 11.68
CA PRO A 96 4.63 -11.73 11.55
C PRO A 96 4.86 -10.21 11.52
N LEU A 97 5.98 -9.74 12.08
CA LEU A 97 6.37 -8.33 12.01
C LEU A 97 6.47 -7.81 10.58
N TYR A 98 6.97 -8.64 9.64
CA TYR A 98 7.15 -8.22 8.26
C TYR A 98 5.81 -7.88 7.57
N ILE A 99 4.71 -8.56 7.95
CA ILE A 99 3.36 -8.26 7.44
C ILE A 99 2.87 -6.93 7.99
N MET A 100 3.10 -6.63 9.26
CA MET A 100 2.74 -5.31 9.83
C MET A 100 3.37 -4.16 9.05
N VAL A 101 4.64 -4.34 8.62
CA VAL A 101 5.37 -3.31 7.88
C VAL A 101 5.17 -3.40 6.36
N LEU A 102 4.65 -4.50 5.82
CA LEU A 102 4.33 -4.68 4.39
C LEU A 102 3.43 -3.56 3.90
N TYR A 103 2.34 -3.28 4.62
CA TYR A 103 1.40 -2.22 4.28
C TYR A 103 2.07 -0.84 4.20
N THR A 104 3.04 -0.57 5.06
CA THR A 104 3.79 0.69 5.03
C THR A 104 4.69 0.83 3.82
N PHE A 105 5.12 -0.27 3.21
CA PHE A 105 5.84 -0.21 1.95
C PHE A 105 4.84 -0.12 0.79
N PHE A 106 3.87 -1.04 0.72
CA PHE A 106 2.98 -1.17 -0.44
C PHE A 106 2.08 0.06 -0.60
N TYR A 107 1.32 0.39 0.44
CA TYR A 107 0.29 1.43 0.35
C TYR A 107 0.95 2.81 0.31
N TYR A 108 1.96 3.04 1.14
CA TYR A 108 2.68 4.31 1.15
C TYR A 108 3.34 4.59 -0.21
N THR A 109 4.03 3.61 -0.78
CA THR A 109 4.71 3.76 -2.08
C THR A 109 3.71 4.04 -3.19
N ALA A 110 2.58 3.32 -3.23
CA ALA A 110 1.50 3.57 -4.17
C ALA A 110 0.92 4.98 -4.03
N VAL A 111 0.59 5.42 -2.81
CA VAL A 111 0.07 6.77 -2.56
C VAL A 111 1.08 7.84 -2.97
N VAL A 112 2.36 7.69 -2.61
CA VAL A 112 3.41 8.62 -3.02
C VAL A 112 3.54 8.65 -4.54
N GLY A 113 3.68 7.50 -5.20
CA GLY A 113 3.82 7.41 -6.65
C GLY A 113 2.66 8.07 -7.39
N VAL A 114 1.43 7.71 -7.05
CA VAL A 114 0.22 8.25 -7.70
C VAL A 114 0.07 9.75 -7.43
N SER A 115 0.55 10.26 -6.29
CA SER A 115 0.45 11.69 -5.97
C SER A 115 1.11 12.60 -7.01
N HIS A 116 2.11 12.11 -7.75
CA HIS A 116 2.79 12.82 -8.84
C HIS A 116 1.86 13.08 -10.05
N LEU A 117 0.83 12.26 -10.24
CA LEU A 117 -0.19 12.48 -11.27
C LEU A 117 -1.12 13.65 -10.95
N ARG A 118 -1.14 14.13 -9.68
CA ARG A 118 -2.01 15.24 -9.24
C ARG A 118 -3.48 15.00 -9.57
N LEU A 119 -3.92 13.74 -9.49
CA LEU A 119 -5.29 13.33 -9.72
C LEU A 119 -6.26 14.03 -8.75
N PRO A 120 -7.53 14.20 -9.15
CA PRO A 120 -8.55 14.68 -8.22
C PRO A 120 -8.85 13.62 -7.16
N TRP A 121 -9.32 14.07 -6.00
CA TRP A 121 -9.59 13.23 -4.82
C TRP A 121 -10.52 12.03 -5.05
N TRP A 122 -11.39 12.09 -6.07
CA TRP A 122 -12.31 11.00 -6.43
C TRP A 122 -11.69 9.96 -7.36
N ALA A 123 -10.57 10.26 -8.03
CA ALA A 123 -9.90 9.36 -8.96
C ALA A 123 -8.63 8.75 -8.38
N GLU A 124 -7.92 9.54 -7.56
CA GLU A 124 -6.64 9.15 -6.98
C GLU A 124 -6.67 7.83 -6.18
N PRO A 125 -7.68 7.58 -5.32
CA PRO A 125 -7.73 6.34 -4.54
C PRO A 125 -7.76 5.08 -5.41
N PHE A 126 -8.45 5.12 -6.55
CA PHE A 126 -8.53 3.99 -7.48
C PHE A 126 -7.21 3.73 -8.21
N ALA A 127 -6.49 4.80 -8.57
CA ALA A 127 -5.14 4.68 -9.12
C ALA A 127 -4.16 4.12 -8.08
N VAL A 128 -4.31 4.48 -6.79
CA VAL A 128 -3.54 3.87 -5.69
C VAL A 128 -3.84 2.38 -5.59
N GLY A 129 -5.12 1.98 -5.66
CA GLY A 129 -5.53 0.58 -5.67
C GLY A 129 -4.83 -0.25 -6.73
N ILE A 130 -4.86 0.20 -7.99
CA ILE A 130 -4.15 -0.45 -9.10
C ILE A 130 -2.65 -0.52 -8.83
N SER A 131 -2.06 0.58 -8.33
CA SER A 131 -0.62 0.66 -8.08
C SER A 131 -0.17 -0.35 -7.02
N VAL A 132 -0.96 -0.54 -5.96
CA VAL A 132 -0.66 -1.54 -4.92
C VAL A 132 -0.60 -2.94 -5.51
N VAL A 133 -1.55 -3.31 -6.38
CA VAL A 133 -1.57 -4.64 -7.04
C VAL A 133 -0.30 -4.88 -7.86
N LEU A 134 0.28 -3.85 -8.47
CA LEU A 134 1.54 -3.99 -9.23
C LEU A 134 2.77 -4.20 -8.35
N ILE A 135 2.74 -3.76 -7.09
CA ILE A 135 3.77 -4.13 -6.11
C ILE A 135 3.53 -5.57 -5.63
N ASP A 136 2.27 -5.90 -5.39
CA ASP A 136 1.82 -7.14 -4.75
C ASP A 136 1.94 -8.38 -5.65
N LEU A 137 1.70 -8.26 -6.95
CA LEU A 137 1.66 -9.39 -7.88
C LEU A 137 2.88 -10.34 -7.80
N PRO A 138 4.15 -9.88 -7.88
CA PRO A 138 5.29 -10.77 -7.72
C PRO A 138 5.48 -11.24 -6.26
N TYR A 139 5.02 -10.47 -5.27
CA TYR A 139 5.05 -10.86 -3.85
C TYR A 139 4.15 -12.06 -3.61
N ASP A 140 2.91 -12.02 -4.07
CA ASP A 140 1.93 -13.08 -3.87
C ASP A 140 2.32 -14.38 -4.59
N ILE A 141 2.68 -14.29 -5.87
CA ILE A 141 3.05 -15.47 -6.68
C ILE A 141 4.24 -16.21 -6.06
N MET A 142 5.28 -15.45 -5.69
CA MET A 142 6.49 -16.05 -5.10
C MET A 142 6.28 -16.43 -3.64
N GLY A 143 5.51 -15.66 -2.87
CA GLY A 143 5.27 -15.91 -1.47
C GLY A 143 4.54 -17.23 -1.24
N ILE A 144 3.48 -17.49 -2.01
CA ILE A 144 2.78 -18.78 -1.96
C ILE A 144 3.67 -19.91 -2.45
N LYS A 145 4.36 -19.73 -3.59
CA LYS A 145 5.22 -20.81 -4.12
C LYS A 145 6.41 -21.13 -3.20
N LEU A 146 6.87 -20.17 -2.40
CA LEU A 146 7.95 -20.34 -1.43
C LEU A 146 7.45 -20.56 0.00
N LEU A 147 6.14 -20.83 0.20
CA LEU A 147 5.50 -21.14 1.47
C LEU A 147 5.57 -20.05 2.54
N TRP A 148 5.68 -18.77 2.17
CA TRP A 148 5.67 -17.67 3.14
C TRP A 148 4.33 -17.55 3.86
N TRP A 149 3.26 -18.00 3.22
CA TRP A 149 1.97 -18.32 3.82
C TRP A 149 1.27 -19.39 3.00
N THR A 150 0.19 -19.93 3.55
CA THR A 150 -0.74 -20.84 2.87
C THR A 150 -2.15 -20.26 2.95
N TRP A 151 -2.98 -20.68 1.99
CA TRP A 151 -4.39 -20.35 1.93
C TRP A 151 -5.24 -21.56 2.35
N HIS A 152 -6.49 -21.31 2.70
CA HIS A 152 -7.45 -22.36 3.01
C HIS A 152 -7.83 -23.15 1.75
N ASP A 153 -7.77 -24.47 1.84
CA ASP A 153 -7.91 -25.39 0.70
C ASP A 153 -9.23 -25.23 -0.08
N THR A 154 -10.36 -25.09 0.61
CA THR A 154 -11.71 -25.15 0.00
C THR A 154 -12.60 -23.96 0.28
N ASP A 155 -12.05 -22.85 0.77
CA ASP A 155 -12.85 -21.66 1.01
C ASP A 155 -13.32 -21.05 -0.33
N PRO A 156 -14.64 -20.93 -0.56
CA PRO A 156 -15.20 -20.50 -1.83
C PRO A 156 -14.86 -19.04 -2.19
N ASN A 157 -14.47 -18.21 -1.23
CA ASN A 157 -14.05 -16.83 -1.49
C ASN A 157 -12.64 -16.72 -2.06
N ILE A 158 -11.85 -17.79 -1.97
CA ILE A 158 -10.44 -17.81 -2.40
C ILE A 158 -10.12 -19.05 -3.26
N TYR A 159 -11.15 -19.74 -3.73
CA TYR A 159 -11.02 -20.99 -4.48
C TYR A 159 -10.40 -20.76 -5.87
N ASP A 160 -10.87 -19.75 -6.60
CA ASP A 160 -10.34 -19.41 -7.91
C ASP A 160 -8.96 -18.75 -7.77
N ARG A 161 -7.94 -19.41 -8.32
CA ARG A 161 -6.53 -19.05 -8.10
C ARG A 161 -5.73 -18.84 -9.39
N HIS A 162 -4.74 -17.97 -9.31
CA HIS A 162 -3.71 -17.73 -10.32
C HIS A 162 -2.33 -18.06 -9.71
N TYR A 163 -1.65 -19.09 -10.21
CA TYR A 163 -0.43 -19.62 -9.59
C TYR A 163 -0.59 -19.90 -8.08
N TRP A 164 -1.74 -20.44 -7.69
CA TRP A 164 -2.13 -20.72 -6.30
C TRP A 164 -2.39 -19.49 -5.42
N VAL A 165 -2.35 -18.29 -5.99
CA VAL A 165 -2.79 -17.05 -5.34
C VAL A 165 -4.27 -16.83 -5.64
N PRO A 166 -5.13 -16.63 -4.62
CA PRO A 166 -6.51 -16.28 -4.83
C PRO A 166 -6.66 -14.99 -5.62
N TRP A 167 -7.51 -14.99 -6.64
CA TRP A 167 -7.82 -13.76 -7.38
C TRP A 167 -8.39 -12.65 -6.48
N THR A 168 -9.08 -13.04 -5.41
CA THR A 168 -9.59 -12.11 -4.38
C THR A 168 -8.49 -11.41 -3.59
N SER A 169 -7.28 -11.96 -3.49
CA SER A 169 -6.13 -11.28 -2.85
C SER A 169 -5.85 -9.93 -3.52
N TYR A 170 -5.71 -9.94 -4.86
CA TYR A 170 -5.51 -8.71 -5.63
C TYR A 170 -6.67 -7.73 -5.50
N TYR A 171 -7.89 -8.25 -5.35
CA TYR A 171 -9.08 -7.45 -5.11
C TYR A 171 -9.01 -6.74 -3.76
N PHE A 172 -8.67 -7.46 -2.68
CA PHE A 172 -8.55 -6.89 -1.34
C PHE A 172 -7.47 -5.83 -1.29
N HIS A 173 -6.28 -6.10 -1.84
CA HIS A 173 -5.20 -5.12 -1.90
C HIS A 173 -5.58 -3.85 -2.67
N ALA A 174 -6.27 -3.97 -3.81
CA ALA A 174 -6.73 -2.81 -4.56
C ALA A 174 -7.80 -2.00 -3.83
N THR A 175 -8.81 -2.68 -3.30
CA THR A 175 -9.99 -1.99 -2.73
C THR A 175 -9.76 -1.45 -1.33
N PHE A 176 -8.96 -2.15 -0.50
CA PHE A 176 -8.64 -1.70 0.85
C PHE A 176 -7.69 -0.49 0.81
N SER A 177 -6.72 -0.49 -0.10
CA SER A 177 -5.84 0.68 -0.31
C SER A 177 -6.59 1.86 -0.91
N ALA A 178 -7.52 1.63 -1.85
CA ALA A 178 -8.41 2.66 -2.36
C ALA A 178 -9.33 3.21 -1.23
N GLY A 179 -9.94 2.33 -0.44
CA GLY A 179 -10.78 2.70 0.70
C GLY A 179 -10.01 3.55 1.73
N MET A 180 -8.84 3.08 2.17
CA MET A 180 -7.95 3.81 3.09
C MET A 180 -7.60 5.19 2.54
N THR A 181 -7.18 5.28 1.28
CA THR A 181 -6.80 6.55 0.63
C THR A 181 -7.99 7.51 0.54
N PHE A 182 -9.17 7.00 0.21
CA PHE A 182 -10.40 7.79 0.13
C PHE A 182 -10.75 8.39 1.50
N VAL A 183 -10.70 7.62 2.58
CA VAL A 183 -10.96 8.12 3.94
C VAL A 183 -9.87 9.10 4.37
N PHE A 184 -8.60 8.78 4.14
CA PHE A 184 -7.46 9.62 4.53
C PHE A 184 -7.51 11.01 3.87
N TYR A 185 -7.90 11.09 2.60
CA TYR A 185 -8.09 12.37 1.91
C TYR A 185 -9.43 13.02 2.21
N GLY A 186 -10.50 12.24 2.32
CA GLY A 186 -11.85 12.73 2.59
C GLY A 186 -11.96 13.43 3.94
N VAL A 187 -11.48 12.78 5.02
CA VAL A 187 -11.50 13.36 6.37
C VAL A 187 -10.69 14.66 6.40
N HIS A 188 -9.51 14.69 5.79
CA HIS A 188 -8.70 15.90 5.70
C HIS A 188 -9.43 17.04 4.99
N LYS A 189 -10.05 16.74 3.84
CA LYS A 189 -10.79 17.73 3.05
C LYS A 189 -11.98 18.31 3.82
N LEU A 190 -12.65 17.48 4.64
CA LEU A 190 -13.74 17.91 5.52
C LEU A 190 -13.21 18.85 6.63
N LEU A 191 -12.04 18.55 7.19
CA LEU A 191 -11.44 19.28 8.31
C LEU A 191 -10.60 20.51 7.90
N ALA A 192 -10.12 20.57 6.66
CA ALA A 192 -9.32 21.66 6.09
C ALA A 192 -9.68 21.95 4.63
N LYS A 193 -10.77 22.70 4.46
CA LYS A 193 -11.35 23.06 3.15
C LYS A 193 -10.40 23.80 2.18
N ARG A 194 -9.25 24.34 2.63
CA ARG A 194 -8.36 25.22 1.83
C ARG A 194 -6.91 24.74 1.68
N GLU A 195 -6.53 23.64 2.33
CA GLU A 195 -5.14 23.19 2.39
C GLU A 195 -4.86 22.11 1.34
N GLU A 196 -3.60 21.98 0.90
CA GLU A 196 -3.27 20.87 0.00
C GLU A 196 -3.42 19.51 0.72
N LYS A 197 -3.73 18.47 -0.07
CA LYS A 197 -4.03 17.13 0.44
C LYS A 197 -2.94 16.49 1.30
N LEU A 198 -1.67 16.91 1.19
CA LEU A 198 -0.53 16.36 1.94
C LEU A 198 0.10 17.36 2.92
N GLN A 199 -0.47 18.56 3.03
CA GLN A 199 -0.08 19.55 4.03
C GLN A 199 -0.80 19.28 5.35
N SER A 200 -0.05 19.32 6.45
CA SER A 200 -0.56 19.02 7.79
C SER A 200 -1.30 20.20 8.40
N ILE A 201 -2.47 19.96 8.98
CA ILE A 201 -3.36 21.01 9.53
C ILE A 201 -3.45 21.03 11.07
N GLY A 202 -2.61 20.23 11.72
CA GLY A 202 -2.47 20.17 13.18
C GLY A 202 -2.62 18.74 13.71
N PHE A 203 -1.96 18.46 14.83
CA PHE A 203 -1.82 17.10 15.39
C PHE A 203 -3.15 16.37 15.54
N VAL A 204 -4.14 16.97 16.21
CA VAL A 204 -5.42 16.30 16.54
C VAL A 204 -6.21 15.91 15.29
N LYS A 205 -6.28 16.81 14.30
CA LYS A 205 -7.02 16.55 13.05
C LYS A 205 -6.35 15.46 12.23
N GLU A 206 -5.02 15.46 12.17
CA GLU A 206 -4.28 14.43 11.46
C GLU A 206 -4.32 13.07 12.17
N ALA A 207 -4.27 13.06 13.50
CA ALA A 207 -4.44 11.85 14.29
C ALA A 207 -5.83 11.22 14.06
N LEU A 208 -6.88 12.04 14.00
CA LEU A 208 -8.23 11.58 13.67
C LEU A 208 -8.32 11.03 12.25
N ALA A 209 -7.76 11.73 11.26
CA ALA A 209 -7.73 11.25 9.87
C ALA A 209 -6.96 9.93 9.74
N CYS A 210 -5.84 9.80 10.44
CA CYS A 210 -5.02 8.60 10.50
C CYS A 210 -5.79 7.42 11.12
N LEU A 211 -6.44 7.63 12.27
CA LEU A 211 -7.22 6.59 12.95
C LEU A 211 -8.42 6.13 12.11
N LEU A 212 -9.21 7.07 11.61
CA LEU A 212 -10.38 6.75 10.80
C LEU A 212 -9.99 6.04 9.50
N ALA A 213 -8.94 6.48 8.82
CA ALA A 213 -8.49 5.84 7.60
C ALA A 213 -7.93 4.43 7.86
N GLY A 214 -7.22 4.23 8.97
CA GLY A 214 -6.72 2.90 9.36
C GLY A 214 -7.82 1.91 9.72
N VAL A 215 -8.94 2.37 10.31
CA VAL A 215 -10.04 1.48 10.72
C VAL A 215 -11.07 1.28 9.60
N LEU A 216 -11.39 2.33 8.86
CA LEU A 216 -12.48 2.30 7.86
C LEU A 216 -12.01 1.93 6.45
N GLY A 217 -10.70 1.82 6.21
CA GLY A 217 -10.18 1.48 4.88
C GLY A 217 -10.61 0.10 4.41
N MET A 218 -10.54 -0.93 5.28
CA MET A 218 -11.03 -2.28 4.96
C MET A 218 -12.57 -2.31 4.76
N PRO A 219 -13.41 -1.84 5.69
CA PRO A 219 -14.87 -1.82 5.48
C PRO A 219 -15.29 -1.10 4.18
N LEU A 220 -14.67 0.04 3.87
CA LEU A 220 -14.96 0.77 2.64
C LEU A 220 -14.48 0.02 1.39
N GLY A 221 -13.40 -0.74 1.48
CA GLY A 221 -12.93 -1.62 0.42
C GLY A 221 -13.86 -2.81 0.20
N VAL A 222 -14.36 -3.44 1.27
CA VAL A 222 -15.39 -4.49 1.18
C VAL A 222 -16.64 -3.98 0.47
N ILE A 223 -17.10 -2.76 0.75
CA ILE A 223 -18.24 -2.15 0.04
C ILE A 223 -17.98 -2.00 -1.46
N GLN A 224 -16.73 -1.77 -1.89
CA GLN A 224 -16.37 -1.69 -3.31
C GLN A 224 -16.31 -3.07 -3.98
N PHE A 225 -16.18 -4.14 -3.19
CA PHE A 225 -16.23 -5.53 -3.64
C PHE A 225 -17.65 -6.00 -3.94
N LEU A 226 -18.61 -5.63 -3.09
CA LEU A 226 -19.98 -6.15 -3.15
C LEU A 226 -20.67 -6.03 -4.51
N PRO A 227 -20.64 -4.90 -5.23
CA PRO A 227 -21.47 -4.71 -6.43
C PRO A 227 -21.03 -5.54 -7.63
N VAL A 228 -19.75 -5.89 -7.69
CA VAL A 228 -19.17 -6.65 -8.81
C VAL A 228 -19.10 -8.13 -8.45
N TYR A 229 -18.57 -8.47 -7.27
CA TYR A 229 -18.26 -9.85 -6.95
C TYR A 229 -19.51 -10.69 -6.69
N HIS A 230 -20.32 -10.37 -5.69
CA HIS A 230 -21.41 -11.27 -5.28
C HIS A 230 -22.52 -11.44 -6.34
N PRO A 231 -22.93 -10.42 -7.12
CA PRO A 231 -23.87 -10.65 -8.21
C PRO A 231 -23.28 -11.54 -9.31
N LEU A 232 -22.00 -11.40 -9.65
CA LEU A 232 -21.40 -12.13 -10.77
C LEU A 232 -20.89 -13.52 -10.35
N HIS A 233 -20.06 -13.58 -9.32
CA HIS A 233 -19.49 -14.81 -8.80
C HIS A 233 -20.53 -15.63 -8.03
N ASP A 234 -21.08 -15.11 -6.92
CA ASP A 234 -21.92 -15.94 -6.05
C ASP A 234 -23.27 -16.28 -6.68
N SER A 235 -23.88 -15.34 -7.41
CA SER A 235 -25.22 -15.55 -8.00
C SER A 235 -25.17 -16.17 -9.39
N ASN A 236 -24.16 -15.83 -10.21
CA ASN A 236 -24.06 -16.30 -11.60
C ASN A 236 -22.89 -17.27 -11.84
N LYS A 237 -22.12 -17.64 -10.82
CA LYS A 237 -20.99 -18.59 -10.88
C LYS A 237 -19.93 -18.19 -11.92
N ILE A 238 -19.75 -16.89 -12.13
CA ILE A 238 -18.70 -16.36 -13.00
C ILE A 238 -17.37 -16.47 -12.26
N HIS A 239 -16.36 -17.06 -12.92
CA HIS A 239 -15.01 -17.18 -12.37
C HIS A 239 -14.46 -15.84 -11.88
N THR A 240 -13.82 -15.86 -10.71
CA THR A 240 -13.37 -14.67 -9.98
C THR A 240 -12.42 -13.80 -10.79
N GLU A 241 -11.58 -14.40 -11.64
CA GLU A 241 -10.69 -13.68 -12.56
C GLU A 241 -11.45 -12.61 -13.38
N VAL A 242 -12.62 -12.97 -13.90
CA VAL A 242 -13.44 -12.06 -14.71
C VAL A 242 -13.94 -10.90 -13.85
N CYS A 243 -14.33 -11.16 -12.61
CA CYS A 243 -14.76 -10.14 -11.65
C CYS A 243 -13.61 -9.18 -11.32
N VAL A 244 -12.40 -9.69 -11.12
CA VAL A 244 -11.20 -8.88 -10.87
C VAL A 244 -10.88 -8.00 -12.08
N PHE A 245 -10.86 -8.56 -13.29
CA PHE A 245 -10.58 -7.75 -14.48
C PHE A 245 -11.63 -6.67 -14.72
N LEU A 246 -12.91 -6.96 -14.47
CA LEU A 246 -13.97 -5.96 -14.55
C LEU A 246 -13.75 -4.83 -13.54
N GLN A 247 -13.42 -5.16 -12.28
CA GLN A 247 -13.11 -4.16 -11.26
C GLN A 247 -11.90 -3.31 -11.62
N MET A 248 -10.81 -3.93 -12.08
CA MET A 248 -9.61 -3.21 -12.49
C MET A 248 -9.89 -2.31 -13.70
N ALA A 249 -10.71 -2.75 -14.65
CA ALA A 249 -11.15 -1.92 -15.77
C ALA A 249 -11.93 -0.70 -15.28
N VAL A 250 -12.86 -0.86 -14.32
CA VAL A 250 -13.57 0.27 -13.70
C VAL A 250 -12.60 1.24 -13.03
N TYR A 251 -11.63 0.74 -12.25
CA TYR A 251 -10.62 1.59 -11.62
C TYR A 251 -9.77 2.36 -12.63
N VAL A 252 -9.34 1.69 -13.71
CA VAL A 252 -8.57 2.31 -14.80
C VAL A 252 -9.39 3.40 -15.46
N MET A 253 -10.67 3.16 -15.75
CA MET A 253 -11.55 4.16 -16.37
C MET A 253 -11.75 5.39 -15.48
N ILE A 254 -11.94 5.19 -14.18
CA ILE A 254 -12.06 6.29 -13.21
C ILE A 254 -10.74 7.08 -13.12
N ALA A 255 -9.62 6.39 -12.96
CA ALA A 255 -8.29 6.99 -12.90
C ALA A 255 -7.98 7.78 -14.18
N TRP A 256 -8.29 7.21 -15.34
CA TRP A 256 -8.08 7.83 -16.65
C TRP A 256 -8.96 9.07 -16.85
N ALA A 257 -10.24 9.01 -16.49
CA ALA A 257 -11.12 10.18 -16.51
C ALA A 257 -10.61 11.30 -15.59
N GLY A 258 -10.06 10.94 -14.43
CA GLY A 258 -9.40 11.87 -13.52
C GLY A 258 -8.15 12.48 -14.12
N ASP A 259 -7.34 11.67 -14.80
CA ASP A 259 -6.11 12.09 -15.45
C ASP A 259 -6.36 13.11 -16.57
N ARG A 260 -7.39 12.90 -17.39
CA ARG A 260 -7.80 13.87 -18.44
C ARG A 260 -8.10 15.25 -17.88
N LYS A 261 -8.66 15.33 -16.66
CA LYS A 261 -8.88 16.61 -15.97
C LYS A 261 -7.61 17.14 -15.31
N ALA A 262 -6.80 16.26 -14.71
CA ALA A 262 -5.56 16.63 -14.04
C ALA A 262 -4.47 17.12 -15.01
N ALA A 263 -4.49 16.67 -16.28
CA ALA A 263 -3.55 17.06 -17.32
C ALA A 263 -3.47 18.59 -17.50
N ILE A 264 -4.61 19.28 -17.42
CA ILE A 264 -4.69 20.75 -17.49
C ILE A 264 -3.91 21.39 -16.33
N LYS A 265 -4.19 20.94 -15.10
CA LYS A 265 -3.53 21.43 -13.89
C LYS A 265 -2.02 21.15 -13.90
N ARG A 266 -1.61 19.98 -14.42
CA ARG A 266 -0.18 19.65 -14.59
C ARG A 266 0.50 20.59 -15.59
N HIS A 267 -0.15 20.90 -16.71
CA HIS A 267 0.40 21.82 -17.70
C HIS A 267 0.59 23.24 -17.13
N GLU A 268 -0.37 23.73 -16.34
CA GLU A 268 -0.26 25.02 -15.63
C GLU A 268 0.91 25.05 -14.62
N LEU A 269 1.09 23.96 -13.86
CA LEU A 269 2.17 23.84 -12.89
C LEU A 269 3.53 23.68 -13.57
N GLN A 270 3.62 22.89 -14.64
CA GLN A 270 4.84 22.72 -15.44
C GLN A 270 5.28 24.02 -16.12
N GLY A 271 4.34 24.88 -16.54
CA GLY A 271 4.65 26.21 -17.03
C GLY A 271 5.40 27.07 -16.01
N LYS A 272 5.05 26.95 -14.72
CA LYS A 272 5.72 27.64 -13.60
C LYS A 272 7.01 26.94 -13.16
N GLU A 273 7.12 25.62 -13.33
CA GLU A 273 8.31 24.85 -12.96
C GLU A 273 9.40 24.83 -14.05
N LYS A 274 9.09 25.12 -15.32
CA LYS A 274 10.09 25.25 -16.39
C LYS A 274 11.17 26.31 -16.11
N GLU A 275 10.90 27.29 -15.24
CA GLU A 275 11.90 28.25 -14.76
C GLU A 275 12.88 27.64 -13.73
N LYS A 276 12.53 26.52 -13.10
CA LYS A 276 13.38 25.76 -12.19
C LYS A 276 13.66 24.39 -12.79
N LYS A 277 14.73 24.25 -13.58
CA LYS A 277 15.27 22.95 -14.05
C LYS A 277 15.56 22.03 -12.85
N LYS A 278 14.56 21.34 -12.31
CA LYS A 278 14.76 20.30 -11.31
C LYS A 278 15.15 19.02 -12.05
N LYS A 279 16.41 18.63 -11.88
CA LYS A 279 16.89 17.31 -12.26
C LYS A 279 16.09 16.26 -11.49
N PHE A 280 15.80 15.15 -12.16
CA PHE A 280 15.32 13.92 -11.52
C PHE A 280 16.13 13.63 -10.24
N GLN A 281 15.43 13.39 -9.14
CA GLN A 281 16.05 13.06 -7.85
C GLN A 281 15.66 11.64 -7.47
N PHE A 282 16.64 10.74 -7.55
CA PHE A 282 16.53 9.42 -6.97
C PHE A 282 16.24 9.53 -5.47
N ASN A 283 15.16 8.90 -5.00
CA ASN A 283 14.71 8.98 -3.61
C ASN A 283 14.56 7.58 -3.00
N GLU A 284 14.23 7.54 -1.70
CA GLU A 284 14.11 6.31 -0.92
C GLU A 284 13.00 5.39 -1.45
N ILE A 285 11.95 5.94 -2.06
CA ILE A 285 10.83 5.17 -2.62
C ILE A 285 11.26 4.44 -3.89
N MET A 286 12.03 5.09 -4.75
CA MET A 286 12.61 4.44 -5.92
C MET A 286 13.60 3.35 -5.53
N LEU A 287 14.41 3.59 -4.50
CA LEU A 287 15.30 2.57 -3.96
C LEU A 287 14.52 1.36 -3.42
N ALA A 288 13.44 1.61 -2.66
CA ALA A 288 12.61 0.53 -2.11
C ALA A 288 11.97 -0.34 -3.20
N LEU A 289 11.47 0.28 -4.28
CA LEU A 289 10.93 -0.43 -5.45
C LEU A 289 12.02 -1.22 -6.20
N LEU A 290 13.20 -0.64 -6.39
CA LEU A 290 14.34 -1.33 -6.98
C LEU A 290 14.73 -2.58 -6.19
N ILE A 291 14.83 -2.45 -4.87
CA ILE A 291 15.10 -3.59 -3.99
C ILE A 291 13.99 -4.64 -4.12
N HIS A 292 12.72 -4.23 -4.03
CA HIS A 292 11.57 -5.14 -4.10
C HIS A 292 11.58 -5.97 -5.38
N TYR A 293 11.57 -5.33 -6.55
CA TYR A 293 11.51 -6.05 -7.82
C TYR A 293 12.79 -6.83 -8.12
N PHE A 294 13.95 -6.33 -7.72
CA PHE A 294 15.21 -7.08 -7.86
C PHE A 294 15.21 -8.35 -7.01
N VAL A 295 14.68 -8.30 -5.78
CA VAL A 295 14.58 -9.47 -4.90
C VAL A 295 13.74 -10.57 -5.56
N TYR A 296 12.61 -10.27 -6.18
CA TYR A 296 11.82 -11.33 -6.85
C TYR A 296 12.45 -11.87 -8.11
N VAL A 297 13.09 -11.01 -8.91
CA VAL A 297 13.87 -11.49 -10.05
C VAL A 297 14.95 -12.43 -9.54
N PHE A 298 15.68 -12.06 -8.50
CA PHE A 298 16.70 -12.91 -7.89
C PHE A 298 16.11 -14.23 -7.35
N LEU A 299 15.00 -14.17 -6.59
CA LEU A 299 14.36 -15.34 -5.99
C LEU A 299 13.82 -16.29 -7.06
N VAL A 300 13.16 -15.79 -8.10
CA VAL A 300 12.60 -16.68 -9.13
C VAL A 300 13.68 -17.46 -9.86
N PHE A 301 14.89 -16.91 -10.02
CA PHE A 301 16.01 -17.64 -10.63
C PHE A 301 16.74 -18.59 -9.66
N THR A 302 16.83 -18.25 -8.38
CA THR A 302 17.74 -18.92 -7.44
C THR A 302 17.04 -19.80 -6.40
N ALA A 303 15.81 -19.45 -6.02
CA ALA A 303 15.08 -20.16 -4.99
C ALA A 303 14.58 -21.52 -5.51
N LYS A 304 14.71 -22.53 -4.64
CA LYS A 304 14.18 -23.87 -4.87
C LYS A 304 13.03 -24.11 -3.89
N PRO A 305 11.77 -24.04 -4.35
CA PRO A 305 10.59 -24.30 -3.55
C PRO A 305 10.65 -25.63 -2.78
N GLU A 306 11.18 -26.68 -3.40
CA GLU A 306 11.31 -28.02 -2.80
C GLU A 306 12.29 -28.12 -1.63
N LYS A 307 13.04 -27.04 -1.36
CA LYS A 307 13.92 -26.93 -0.20
C LYS A 307 13.35 -26.08 0.92
N GLN A 308 12.15 -25.52 0.74
CA GLN A 308 11.50 -24.71 1.77
C GLN A 308 10.68 -25.63 2.68
N VAL A 309 10.94 -25.56 3.98
CA VAL A 309 10.24 -26.32 5.02
C VAL A 309 9.60 -25.34 6.00
N SER A 310 8.27 -25.31 6.03
CA SER A 310 7.51 -24.41 6.89
C SER A 310 6.93 -25.20 8.07
N TYR A 311 7.54 -25.03 9.24
CA TYR A 311 6.99 -25.51 10.51
C TYR A 311 6.30 -24.38 11.23
N GLY A 312 5.01 -24.53 11.52
CA GLY A 312 4.21 -23.45 12.09
C GLY A 312 2.75 -23.80 12.24
N MET A 313 1.97 -22.76 12.50
CA MET A 313 0.52 -22.84 12.47
C MET A 313 0.03 -22.90 11.02
N HIS A 314 -0.88 -23.84 10.73
CA HIS A 314 -1.49 -24.06 9.41
C HIS A 314 -2.98 -24.40 9.58
N GLU A 315 -3.69 -24.63 8.47
CA GLU A 315 -5.08 -25.12 8.49
C GLU A 315 -5.18 -26.41 9.34
N THR A 316 -6.17 -26.47 10.23
CA THR A 316 -6.25 -27.59 11.19
C THR A 316 -6.56 -28.90 10.47
N ILE A 317 -5.85 -29.96 10.80
CA ILE A 317 -6.10 -31.30 10.23
C ILE A 317 -7.35 -31.93 10.82
N GLY A 318 -8.13 -32.63 10.02
CA GLY A 318 -9.34 -33.28 10.50
C GLY A 318 -10.08 -34.11 9.45
N PRO A 319 -11.30 -34.57 9.77
CA PRO A 319 -12.10 -35.40 8.88
C PRO A 319 -12.53 -34.67 7.61
N CYS A 320 -12.45 -35.35 6.47
CA CYS A 320 -12.72 -34.78 5.14
C CYS A 320 -14.22 -34.47 4.88
N GLN A 321 -15.12 -34.98 5.71
CA GLN A 321 -16.58 -34.84 5.54
C GLN A 321 -17.17 -33.71 6.38
N GLU A 322 -16.37 -33.06 7.25
CA GLU A 322 -16.86 -31.94 8.05
C GLU A 322 -16.78 -30.63 7.28
N THR A 323 -17.92 -29.97 7.13
CA THR A 323 -18.03 -28.64 6.52
C THR A 323 -18.50 -27.61 7.55
N THR A 324 -18.22 -26.34 7.26
CA THR A 324 -18.74 -25.20 8.02
C THR A 324 -19.43 -24.22 7.05
N PRO A 325 -20.55 -23.59 7.45
CA PRO A 325 -21.18 -22.57 6.63
C PRO A 325 -20.31 -21.32 6.55
N VAL A 326 -20.36 -20.63 5.41
CA VAL A 326 -19.74 -19.34 5.13
C VAL A 326 -20.84 -18.37 4.70
N TYR A 327 -21.02 -17.31 5.48
CA TYR A 327 -22.08 -16.33 5.24
C TYR A 327 -21.59 -15.20 4.33
N THR A 328 -22.23 -15.04 3.17
CA THR A 328 -21.92 -13.93 2.26
C THR A 328 -22.71 -12.68 2.65
N ALA A 329 -22.22 -11.50 2.23
CA ALA A 329 -22.86 -10.23 2.53
C ALA A 329 -24.28 -10.08 1.92
N PHE A 330 -24.64 -10.91 0.93
CA PHE A 330 -25.98 -10.97 0.34
C PHE A 330 -26.90 -11.99 1.03
N GLY A 331 -26.44 -12.60 2.13
CA GLY A 331 -27.20 -13.58 2.90
C GLY A 331 -27.23 -14.98 2.26
N HIS A 332 -26.39 -15.24 1.25
CA HIS A 332 -26.20 -16.61 0.77
C HIS A 332 -25.32 -17.36 1.76
N VAL A 333 -25.60 -18.65 1.92
CA VAL A 333 -24.78 -19.55 2.73
C VAL A 333 -24.04 -20.47 1.77
N LEU A 334 -22.72 -20.31 1.73
CA LEU A 334 -21.81 -21.23 1.04
C LEU A 334 -21.26 -22.23 2.08
N GLU A 335 -20.57 -23.26 1.62
CA GLU A 335 -19.94 -24.25 2.49
C GLU A 335 -18.46 -24.37 2.14
N LYS A 336 -17.62 -24.57 3.16
CA LYS A 336 -16.20 -24.96 3.01
C LYS A 336 -15.90 -26.12 3.94
N HIS A 337 -14.83 -26.88 3.67
CA HIS A 337 -14.36 -27.86 4.65
C HIS A 337 -13.87 -27.14 5.90
N LYS A 338 -14.15 -27.74 7.06
CA LYS A 338 -13.71 -27.20 8.35
C LYS A 338 -12.23 -27.48 8.63
N TYR A 339 -11.68 -28.48 7.95
CA TYR A 339 -10.35 -29.00 8.18
C TYR A 339 -9.66 -29.33 6.86
N LEU A 340 -8.33 -29.27 6.89
CA LEU A 340 -7.50 -29.81 5.83
C LEU A 340 -7.52 -31.34 5.89
N CYS A 341 -7.94 -31.97 4.81
CA CYS A 341 -8.00 -33.43 4.66
C CYS A 341 -6.68 -33.95 4.06
N VAL A 342 -5.84 -34.58 4.89
CA VAL A 342 -4.51 -35.10 4.44
C VAL A 342 -4.64 -36.14 3.32
N GLU A 343 -5.76 -36.86 3.25
CA GLU A 343 -6.02 -37.86 2.20
C GLU A 343 -6.49 -37.25 0.87
N LYS A 344 -7.07 -36.04 0.91
CA LYS A 344 -7.78 -35.43 -0.23
C LYS A 344 -7.86 -33.91 -0.07
N TYR A 345 -6.72 -33.25 -0.24
CA TYR A 345 -6.60 -31.80 -0.35
C TYR A 345 -6.14 -31.44 -1.77
N ASP A 346 -6.38 -30.20 -2.20
CA ASP A 346 -6.07 -29.68 -3.53
C ASP A 346 -5.08 -28.51 -3.43
N GLU A 347 -3.92 -28.74 -2.83
CA GLU A 347 -2.83 -27.76 -2.80
C GLU A 347 -1.60 -28.32 -3.50
N ALA A 348 -1.22 -27.78 -4.66
CA ALA A 348 -0.03 -28.25 -5.37
C ALA A 348 1.27 -27.55 -4.96
N VAL A 349 1.23 -26.58 -4.03
CA VAL A 349 2.41 -25.81 -3.61
C VAL A 349 3.14 -26.42 -2.42
N PHE A 350 2.47 -27.25 -1.64
CA PHE A 350 3.07 -28.01 -0.55
C PHE A 350 2.56 -29.44 -0.50
N ASP A 351 3.33 -30.30 0.16
CA ASP A 351 2.89 -31.61 0.61
C ASP A 351 3.61 -31.96 1.94
N PHE A 352 3.63 -33.24 2.32
CA PHE A 352 4.26 -33.73 3.55
C PHE A 352 5.53 -34.57 3.31
N HIS A 353 6.16 -34.52 2.13
CA HIS A 353 7.25 -35.44 1.76
C HIS A 353 8.50 -35.35 2.67
N CYS A 354 8.73 -34.18 3.27
CA CYS A 354 9.85 -33.93 4.19
C CYS A 354 9.48 -34.16 5.67
N ALA A 355 8.20 -34.36 5.98
CA ALA A 355 7.73 -34.63 7.34
C ALA A 355 7.98 -36.09 7.71
N LYS A 356 8.48 -36.33 8.93
CA LYS A 356 8.73 -37.70 9.42
C LYS A 356 7.45 -38.51 9.60
N ASN A 357 6.39 -37.84 10.03
CA ASN A 357 5.06 -38.40 10.23
C ASN A 357 4.04 -37.42 9.66
N LEU A 358 2.95 -37.95 9.12
CA LEU A 358 1.80 -37.13 8.75
C LEU A 358 1.19 -36.49 10.01
N PRO A 359 0.70 -35.25 9.91
CA PRO A 359 0.05 -34.58 11.04
C PRO A 359 -1.25 -35.30 11.41
N LYS A 360 -1.57 -35.30 12.70
CA LYS A 360 -2.74 -36.02 13.24
C LYS A 360 -3.99 -35.14 13.22
N PRO A 361 -5.20 -35.75 13.18
CA PRO A 361 -6.44 -35.00 13.37
C PRO A 361 -6.42 -34.16 14.64
N GLY A 362 -6.83 -32.89 14.52
CA GLY A 362 -6.81 -31.88 15.57
C GLY A 362 -5.51 -31.07 15.66
N GLU A 363 -4.45 -31.44 14.94
CA GLU A 363 -3.22 -30.66 14.90
C GLU A 363 -3.39 -29.43 13.99
N SER A 364 -3.10 -28.25 14.53
CA SER A 364 -2.99 -27.00 13.78
C SER A 364 -1.54 -26.53 13.65
N TRP A 365 -0.60 -27.25 14.28
CA TRP A 365 0.82 -26.91 14.30
C TRP A 365 1.65 -28.07 13.76
N TYR A 366 2.13 -27.97 12.52
CA TYR A 366 2.82 -29.06 11.85
C TYR A 366 3.79 -28.55 10.77
N THR A 367 4.51 -29.50 10.16
CA THR A 367 5.47 -29.24 9.08
C THR A 367 4.83 -29.48 7.73
N ILE A 368 4.95 -28.50 6.82
CA ILE A 368 4.68 -28.66 5.39
C ILE A 368 5.96 -28.43 4.58
N CYS A 369 5.99 -29.01 3.39
CA CYS A 369 7.16 -29.08 2.53
C CYS A 369 6.83 -28.52 1.16
N GLY A 370 7.63 -27.59 0.65
CA GLY A 370 7.36 -26.97 -0.65
C GLY A 370 7.49 -27.98 -1.79
N THR A 371 6.71 -27.81 -2.86
CA THR A 371 6.82 -28.64 -4.06
C THR A 371 7.61 -27.94 -5.14
N LYS A 372 8.24 -28.70 -6.05
CA LYS A 372 8.97 -28.14 -7.21
C LYS A 372 8.07 -27.28 -8.09
N TYR A 373 8.66 -26.35 -8.86
CA TYR A 373 7.92 -25.68 -9.92
C TYR A 373 7.38 -26.71 -10.94
N PRO A 374 6.09 -26.69 -11.28
CA PRO A 374 5.57 -27.51 -12.37
C PRO A 374 6.24 -27.13 -13.70
N ASN A 375 6.34 -25.82 -13.94
CA ASN A 375 7.04 -25.22 -15.07
C ASN A 375 7.82 -24.00 -14.58
N HIS A 376 9.11 -24.16 -14.29
CA HIS A 376 9.92 -23.08 -13.71
C HIS A 376 10.10 -21.90 -14.69
N LEU A 377 10.20 -22.17 -15.99
CA LEU A 377 10.35 -21.12 -17.00
C LEU A 377 9.13 -20.19 -17.04
N GLU A 378 7.94 -20.74 -16.88
CA GLU A 378 6.70 -19.97 -16.81
C GLU A 378 6.68 -19.02 -15.61
N TYR A 379 7.10 -19.50 -14.43
CA TYR A 379 7.29 -18.64 -13.25
C TYR A 379 8.32 -17.53 -13.50
N ILE A 380 9.45 -17.84 -14.16
CA ILE A 380 10.45 -16.83 -14.52
C ILE A 380 9.83 -15.76 -15.43
N VAL A 381 9.09 -16.16 -16.46
CA VAL A 381 8.46 -15.22 -17.41
C VAL A 381 7.43 -14.34 -16.71
N ILE A 382 6.53 -14.91 -15.91
CA ILE A 382 5.46 -14.13 -15.27
C ILE A 382 6.00 -13.18 -14.20
N VAL A 383 6.94 -13.63 -13.36
CA VAL A 383 7.51 -12.82 -12.28
C VAL A 383 8.40 -11.72 -12.86
N CYS A 384 9.29 -12.04 -13.81
CA CYS A 384 10.11 -11.03 -14.46
C CYS A 384 9.25 -10.03 -15.26
N GLY A 385 8.20 -10.49 -15.92
CA GLY A 385 7.24 -9.64 -16.62
C GLY A 385 6.51 -8.68 -15.67
N ALA A 386 5.99 -9.18 -14.55
CA ALA A 386 5.36 -8.38 -13.51
C ALA A 386 6.33 -7.36 -12.91
N CYS A 387 7.57 -7.76 -12.60
CA CYS A 387 8.60 -6.88 -12.08
C CYS A 387 8.98 -5.78 -13.09
N LEU A 388 9.18 -6.12 -14.37
CA LEU A 388 9.49 -5.16 -15.42
C LEU A 388 8.35 -4.17 -15.63
N PHE A 389 7.11 -4.65 -15.63
CA PHE A 389 5.94 -3.81 -15.79
C PHE A 389 5.76 -2.87 -14.59
N GLY A 390 5.84 -3.39 -13.37
CA GLY A 390 5.77 -2.59 -12.13
C GLY A 390 6.88 -1.54 -12.07
N MET A 391 8.12 -1.92 -12.37
CA MET A 391 9.25 -0.99 -12.44
C MET A 391 9.02 0.13 -13.45
N SER A 392 8.58 -0.23 -14.66
CA SER A 392 8.30 0.72 -15.73
C SER A 392 7.17 1.67 -15.33
N TYR A 393 6.11 1.15 -14.72
CA TYR A 393 4.97 1.92 -14.22
C TYR A 393 5.41 2.95 -13.16
N TYR A 394 6.12 2.51 -12.12
CA TYR A 394 6.58 3.41 -11.07
C TYR A 394 7.67 4.38 -11.54
N TRP A 395 8.49 4.00 -12.52
CA TRP A 395 9.40 4.92 -13.19
C TRP A 395 8.65 6.06 -13.86
N GLN A 396 7.55 5.77 -14.57
CA GLN A 396 6.71 6.80 -15.18
C GLN A 396 6.08 7.72 -14.11
N LEU A 397 5.63 7.16 -12.98
CA LEU A 397 5.06 7.95 -11.88
C LEU A 397 6.09 8.84 -11.18
N LEU A 398 7.22 8.28 -10.75
CA LEU A 398 8.18 8.98 -9.89
C LEU A 398 9.19 9.81 -10.70
N GLY A 399 9.60 9.30 -11.86
CA GLY A 399 10.65 9.89 -12.68
C GLY A 399 10.17 10.79 -13.82
N CYS A 400 9.02 10.47 -14.42
CA CYS A 400 8.52 11.16 -15.62
C CYS A 400 7.27 12.03 -15.38
N SER A 401 6.56 11.86 -14.27
CA SER A 401 5.37 12.65 -13.96
C SER A 401 5.70 13.95 -13.21
N GLY A 402 4.67 14.67 -12.75
CA GLY A 402 4.83 15.96 -12.07
C GLY A 402 5.65 15.88 -10.78
N THR A 403 5.98 17.02 -10.19
CA THR A 403 6.70 17.05 -8.92
C THR A 403 5.84 16.52 -7.77
N GLN A 404 6.50 15.87 -6.82
CA GLN A 404 5.91 15.43 -5.57
C GLN A 404 5.25 16.62 -4.83
N PRO A 405 4.02 16.49 -4.32
CA PRO A 405 3.38 17.54 -3.52
C PRO A 405 4.16 17.82 -2.22
N THR A 406 4.34 19.09 -1.89
CA THR A 406 5.09 19.51 -0.70
C THR A 406 4.26 19.33 0.57
N GLY A 407 4.83 18.65 1.59
CA GLY A 407 4.18 18.49 2.90
C GLY A 407 4.34 19.69 3.84
N SER A 408 5.24 20.63 3.51
CA SER A 408 5.52 21.82 4.33
C SER A 408 4.72 23.04 3.88
N VAL A 409 4.37 23.88 4.85
CA VAL A 409 3.86 25.24 4.60
C VAL A 409 5.02 26.04 4.03
N SER A 410 4.93 26.49 2.78
CA SER A 410 5.82 27.55 2.32
C SER A 410 5.55 28.74 3.24
N LYS A 411 6.54 29.17 4.02
CA LYS A 411 6.50 30.51 4.63
C LYS A 411 6.49 31.48 3.46
N SER A 412 5.31 31.83 2.95
CA SER A 412 5.17 32.98 2.08
C SER A 412 5.66 34.16 2.89
N SER A 413 6.73 34.79 2.43
CA SER A 413 7.20 36.07 2.93
C SER A 413 6.02 37.02 2.95
N THR A 414 5.45 37.25 4.13
CA THR A 414 4.53 38.34 4.39
C THR A 414 5.35 39.60 4.16
N SER A 415 5.21 40.19 2.97
CA SER A 415 5.47 41.61 2.78
C SER A 415 4.57 42.33 3.77
N GLY A 416 5.19 42.83 4.84
CA GLY A 416 4.50 43.63 5.85
C GLY A 416 3.80 44.81 5.19
N PRO A 417 2.65 45.26 5.72
CA PRO A 417 1.96 46.41 5.20
C PRO A 417 2.87 47.64 5.33
N GLN A 418 3.09 48.38 4.23
CA GLN A 418 3.62 49.73 4.32
C GLN A 418 2.64 50.56 5.15
N SER A 419 3.02 50.88 6.38
CA SER A 419 2.31 51.80 7.25
C SER A 419 2.48 53.22 6.71
N SER A 420 1.42 53.72 6.09
CA SER A 420 1.21 55.13 5.81
C SER A 420 0.84 55.88 7.10
N GLY A 421 1.70 56.83 7.49
CA GLY A 421 1.31 58.10 8.12
C GLY A 421 1.00 58.12 9.62
N SER A 422 1.87 58.79 10.38
CA SER A 422 1.49 59.98 11.17
C SER A 422 2.73 60.54 11.86
N GLY A 423 3.25 61.64 11.32
CA GLY A 423 4.32 62.41 11.94
C GLY A 423 3.78 63.32 13.05
N SER A 424 4.46 63.30 14.19
CA SER A 424 4.42 64.38 15.17
C SER A 424 5.78 64.42 15.87
N GLN A 425 6.60 65.42 15.57
CA GLN A 425 7.43 66.10 16.56
C GLN A 425 8.07 67.35 15.96
N SER A 426 8.24 68.31 16.84
CA SER A 426 8.40 69.74 16.64
C SER A 426 9.86 70.21 16.70
N SER A 427 10.03 71.45 16.22
CA SER A 427 10.95 72.51 16.71
C SER A 427 12.45 72.47 16.39
N GLY A 428 12.93 73.62 15.86
CA GLY A 428 14.35 74.04 15.82
C GLY A 428 14.81 74.46 14.41
N SER A 429 14.43 75.64 13.90
CA SER A 429 15.20 76.90 13.90
C SER A 429 16.30 77.04 12.82
N GLY A 430 16.17 78.05 11.94
CA GLY A 430 17.34 78.73 11.34
C GLY A 430 17.34 79.03 9.84
N SER A 431 17.15 80.31 9.50
CA SER A 431 17.71 81.08 8.35
C SER A 431 17.22 80.86 6.88
N LYS A 432 16.60 81.94 6.38
CA LYS A 432 16.36 82.42 4.98
C LYS A 432 17.67 82.76 4.20
N PRO A 433 17.64 83.33 2.97
CA PRO A 433 16.87 83.05 1.74
C PRO A 433 17.73 83.15 0.44
N SER A 434 17.18 82.83 -0.75
CA SER A 434 17.29 83.60 -2.03
C SER A 434 16.92 82.72 -3.25
N GLU A 435 15.94 83.19 -4.05
CA GLU A 435 16.03 83.49 -5.50
C GLU A 435 16.26 82.29 -6.43
N SER A 436 15.74 82.17 -7.64
CA SER A 436 14.77 82.86 -8.50
C SER A 436 14.74 81.98 -9.78
N GLY A 437 13.72 82.10 -10.64
CA GLY A 437 13.88 81.71 -12.05
C GLY A 437 12.82 80.81 -12.66
N GLN A 438 11.87 81.46 -13.32
CA GLN A 438 10.99 80.89 -14.36
C GLN A 438 11.79 80.31 -15.54
N LYS A 439 11.28 79.26 -16.19
CA LYS A 439 10.78 79.29 -17.60
C LYS A 439 10.54 77.88 -18.17
N SER A 440 9.31 77.66 -18.66
CA SER A 440 8.89 76.70 -19.69
C SER A 440 9.35 77.17 -21.10
N PRO A 441 8.96 76.55 -22.24
CA PRO A 441 8.84 75.13 -22.61
C PRO A 441 9.41 74.84 -24.04
N GLY A 442 9.40 73.58 -24.48
CA GLY A 442 9.50 73.18 -25.90
C GLY A 442 10.07 71.76 -26.04
N GLY A 443 9.63 70.88 -26.92
CA GLY A 443 8.63 70.89 -27.97
C GLY A 443 8.83 69.65 -28.87
N LYS A 444 7.74 69.01 -29.27
CA LYS A 444 7.49 68.26 -30.53
C LYS A 444 8.43 67.10 -30.99
N GLY A 445 7.79 65.99 -31.38
CA GLY A 445 8.19 65.15 -32.54
C GLY A 445 8.12 63.64 -32.30
N LYS A 446 6.99 62.92 -32.46
CA LYS A 446 6.38 62.31 -33.68
C LYS A 446 7.17 61.17 -34.38
N LYS A 447 6.42 60.08 -34.67
CA LYS A 447 6.58 58.94 -35.63
C LYS A 447 7.28 57.68 -35.08
N LYS A 448 6.69 56.47 -35.01
CA LYS A 448 5.79 55.63 -35.86
C LYS A 448 6.51 54.88 -37.00
N LYS A 449 6.65 53.55 -36.86
CA LYS A 449 6.51 52.43 -37.85
C LYS A 449 7.21 51.17 -37.29
N GLN A 450 6.54 50.04 -37.03
CA GLN A 450 6.12 48.98 -37.98
C GLN A 450 7.26 48.44 -38.86
N HIS A 451 7.79 47.27 -38.51
CA HIS A 451 7.56 46.03 -39.26
C HIS A 451 7.59 44.83 -38.32
#